data_AF-A0A7X7WT40-F1
#
_entry.id   AF-A0A7X7WT40-F1
#
_cell.length_a   1.000
_cell.length_b   1.000
_cell.length_c   1.000
_cell.angle_alpha   90.00
_cell.angle_beta   90.00
_cell.angle_gamma   90.00
#
_symmetry.space_group_name_H-M   'P 1'
#
loop_
_entity.id
_entity.type
_entity.pdbx_description
1 polymer ?
#
loop_
_entity_poly.entity_id
_entity_poly.type
_entity_poly.pdbx_seq_one_letter_code
_entity_poly.pdbx_strand_id
1 'polypeptide(L)'
;MKRSERIGAAAGGIIGLGIAIGMDLLLGEGIGVGWRKAVAQDVDRLLKIPVTPDSMLAWTGAACAILILGAVGAAAGYVFVRIVRRFFRMLLSEE
;
A
#
# COMPACT_ATOMS: atom_id res chain seq x y z
N MET A 1 16.60 1.58 -14.07
CA MET A 1 15.34 2.36 -14.08
C MET A 1 15.62 3.76 -14.56
N LYS A 2 14.74 4.31 -15.42
CA LYS A 2 14.87 5.71 -15.85
C LYS A 2 14.34 6.66 -14.76
N ARG A 3 14.79 7.91 -14.74
CA ARG A 3 14.39 8.90 -13.71
C ARG A 3 12.87 9.03 -13.59
N SER A 4 12.16 9.05 -14.71
CA SER A 4 10.68 9.09 -14.76
C SER A 4 10.01 7.91 -14.07
N GLU A 5 10.54 6.69 -14.24
CA GLU A 5 10.00 5.47 -13.64
C GLU A 5 10.20 5.45 -12.11
N ARG A 6 11.32 6.00 -11.62
CA ARG A 6 11.54 6.15 -10.17
C ARG A 6 10.58 7.16 -9.56
N ILE A 7 10.31 8.27 -10.26
CA ILE A 7 9.33 9.27 -9.82
C ILE A 7 7.93 8.66 -9.80
N GLY A 8 7.56 7.90 -10.85
CA GLY A 8 6.31 7.14 -10.88
C GLY A 8 6.15 6.18 -9.72
N ALA A 9 7.20 5.42 -9.40
CA ALA A 9 7.21 4.51 -8.26
C ALA A 9 7.08 5.25 -6.92
N ALA A 10 7.83 6.34 -6.71
CA ALA A 10 7.77 7.12 -5.48
C ALA A 10 6.38 7.77 -5.31
N ALA A 11 5.85 8.41 -6.35
CA ALA A 11 4.52 9.02 -6.32
C ALA A 11 3.42 7.97 -6.09
N GLY A 12 3.48 6.83 -6.78
CA GLY A 12 2.55 5.73 -6.58
C GLY A 12 2.61 5.16 -5.18
N GLY A 13 3.80 5.06 -4.59
CA GLY A 13 3.98 4.58 -3.21
C GLY A 13 3.41 5.55 -2.17
N ILE A 14 3.65 6.85 -2.33
CA ILE A 14 3.10 7.89 -1.45
C ILE A 14 1.56 7.89 -1.53
N ILE A 15 1.00 7.84 -2.74
CA ILE A 15 -0.45 7.77 -2.92
C ILE A 15 -1.01 6.47 -2.33
N GLY A 16 -0.36 5.33 -2.57
CA GLY A 16 -0.78 4.04 -2.02
C GLY A 16 -0.78 4.01 -0.49
N LEU A 17 0.26 4.58 0.14
CA LEU A 17 0.31 4.76 1.60
C LEU A 17 -0.79 5.69 2.09
N GLY A 18 -1.01 6.82 1.39
CA GLY A 18 -2.07 7.76 1.71
C GLY A 18 -3.46 7.12 1.67
N ILE A 19 -3.73 6.28 0.67
CA ILE A 19 -4.98 5.51 0.57
C ILE A 19 -5.07 4.48 1.70
N ALA A 20 -4.02 3.71 1.96
CA ALA A 20 -4.02 2.68 3.00
C ALA A 20 -4.28 3.26 4.40
N ILE A 21 -3.60 4.35 4.74
CA ILE A 21 -3.79 5.08 6.00
C ILE A 21 -5.16 5.74 6.03
N GLY A 22 -5.56 6.39 4.94
CA GLY A 22 -6.86 7.04 4.82
C GLY A 22 -8.01 6.05 5.02
N MET A 23 -7.94 4.87 4.41
CA MET A 23 -8.93 3.81 4.62
C MET A 23 -8.94 3.29 6.05
N ASP A 24 -7.78 3.16 6.70
CA ASP A 24 -7.75 2.75 8.11
C ASP A 24 -8.44 3.77 9.03
N LEU A 25 -8.11 5.05 8.86
CA LEU A 25 -8.64 6.11 9.69
C LEU A 25 -10.13 6.36 9.42
N LEU A 26 -10.54 6.38 8.15
CA LEU A 26 -11.92 6.70 7.75
C LEU A 26 -12.87 5.51 7.93
N LEU A 27 -12.43 4.31 7.57
CA LEU A 27 -13.28 3.12 7.56
C LEU A 27 -13.06 2.23 8.78
N GLY A 28 -11.86 2.20 9.34
CA GLY A 28 -11.53 1.35 10.49
C GLY A 28 -12.23 1.75 11.80
N GLU A 29 -12.61 3.03 11.94
CA GLU A 29 -13.40 3.51 13.08
C GLU A 29 -14.91 3.63 12.78
N GLY A 30 -15.30 3.76 11.51
CA GLY A 30 -16.69 4.05 11.12
C GLY A 30 -17.51 2.88 10.56
N ILE A 31 -16.92 2.05 9.68
CA ILE A 31 -17.68 1.09 8.85
C ILE A 31 -17.11 -0.34 8.93
N GLY A 32 -15.84 -0.49 9.34
CA GLY A 32 -15.12 -1.75 9.37
C GLY A 32 -14.30 -1.96 10.64
N VAL A 33 -13.32 -2.86 10.54
CA VAL A 33 -12.37 -3.18 11.61
C VAL A 33 -11.02 -2.60 11.20
N GLY A 34 -10.48 -1.67 11.98
CA GLY A 34 -9.14 -1.10 11.71
C GLY A 34 -8.03 -2.15 11.66
N TRP A 35 -6.95 -1.88 10.92
CA TRP A 35 -5.88 -2.85 10.63
C TRP A 35 -5.31 -3.49 11.89
N ARG A 36 -5.11 -2.72 12.97
CA ARG A 36 -4.58 -3.25 14.25
C ARG A 36 -5.47 -4.32 14.85
N LYS A 37 -6.79 -4.13 14.80
CA LYS A 37 -7.78 -5.06 15.34
C LYS A 37 -7.94 -6.29 14.45
N ALA A 38 -7.87 -6.12 13.13
CA ALA A 38 -7.84 -7.23 12.18
C ALA A 38 -6.61 -8.12 12.40
N VAL A 39 -5.42 -7.53 12.51
CA VAL A 39 -4.17 -8.27 12.78
C VAL A 39 -4.22 -8.98 14.12
N ALA A 40 -4.71 -8.33 15.18
CA ALA A 40 -4.85 -8.97 16.49
C ALA A 40 -5.78 -10.20 16.42
N GLN A 41 -6.89 -10.09 15.70
CA GLN A 41 -7.84 -11.18 15.51
C GLN A 41 -7.26 -12.32 14.65
N ASP A 42 -6.48 -12.00 13.62
CA ASP A 42 -5.81 -12.99 12.78
C ASP A 42 -4.73 -13.74 13.55
N VAL A 43 -3.95 -13.04 14.38
CA VAL A 43 -2.95 -13.68 15.25
C VAL A 43 -3.61 -14.59 16.28
N ASP A 44 -4.67 -14.15 16.94
CA ASP A 44 -5.41 -14.97 17.89
C ASP A 44 -5.98 -16.22 17.23
N ARG A 45 -6.51 -16.10 16.00
CA ARG A 45 -7.03 -17.25 15.24
C ARG A 45 -5.94 -18.21 14.78
N LEU A 46 -4.83 -17.71 14.27
CA LEU A 46 -3.77 -18.52 13.65
C LEU A 46 -2.83 -19.13 14.68
N LEU A 47 -2.44 -18.36 15.69
CA LEU A 47 -1.46 -18.77 16.70
C LEU A 47 -2.11 -19.19 18.02
N LYS A 48 -3.43 -18.98 18.20
CA LYS A 48 -4.13 -19.21 19.48
C LYS A 48 -3.52 -18.44 20.65
N ILE A 49 -2.88 -17.31 20.35
CA ILE A 49 -2.29 -16.41 21.34
C ILE A 49 -3.23 -15.21 21.46
N PRO A 50 -3.82 -14.94 22.64
CA PRO A 50 -4.68 -13.78 22.82
C PRO A 50 -3.85 -12.51 22.68
N VAL A 51 -4.05 -11.79 21.59
CA VAL A 51 -3.34 -10.55 21.27
C VAL A 51 -4.32 -9.39 21.31
N THR A 52 -3.99 -8.34 22.07
CA THR A 52 -4.80 -7.13 22.12
C THR A 52 -4.44 -6.20 20.94
N PRO A 53 -5.39 -5.39 20.43
CA PRO A 53 -5.13 -4.44 19.34
C PRO A 53 -4.07 -3.37 19.66
N ASP A 54 -3.83 -3.08 20.94
CA ASP A 54 -2.81 -2.14 21.40
C ASP A 54 -1.44 -2.79 21.65
N SER A 55 -1.34 -4.10 21.48
CA SER A 55 -0.06 -4.81 21.60
C SER A 55 0.93 -4.40 20.50
N MET A 56 2.23 -4.51 20.80
CA MET A 56 3.30 -4.21 19.85
C MET A 56 3.23 -5.09 18.59
N LEU A 57 2.73 -6.32 18.72
CA LEU A 57 2.57 -7.25 17.61
C LEU A 57 1.50 -6.76 16.62
N ALA A 58 0.34 -6.31 17.13
CA ALA A 58 -0.73 -5.77 16.30
C ALA A 58 -0.29 -4.51 15.54
N TRP A 59 0.45 -3.62 16.21
CA TRP A 59 1.05 -2.44 15.58
C TRP A 59 2.02 -2.79 14.46
N THR A 60 2.90 -3.76 14.70
CA THR A 60 3.90 -4.18 13.73
C THR A 60 3.23 -4.84 12.51
N GLY A 61 2.25 -5.72 12.73
CA GLY A 61 1.52 -6.35 11.64
C GLY A 61 0.71 -5.33 10.81
N ALA A 62 0.06 -4.36 11.45
CA ALA A 62 -0.64 -3.29 10.75
C ALA A 62 0.32 -2.42 9.93
N ALA A 63 1.46 -2.03 10.50
CA ALA A 63 2.50 -1.29 9.79
C ALA A 63 3.03 -2.08 8.58
N CYS A 64 3.28 -3.39 8.74
CA CYS A 64 3.68 -4.26 7.64
C CYS A 64 2.62 -4.29 6.52
N ALA A 65 1.34 -4.43 6.86
CA ALA A 65 0.26 -4.42 5.87
C ALA A 65 0.21 -3.09 5.10
N ILE A 66 0.30 -1.96 5.80
CA ILE A 66 0.32 -0.62 5.19
C ILE A 66 1.53 -0.45 4.27
N LEU A 67 2.71 -0.91 4.69
CA LEU A 67 3.92 -0.86 3.87
C LEU A 67 3.81 -1.72 2.61
N ILE A 68 3.19 -2.90 2.71
CA ILE A 68 2.92 -3.75 1.54
C ILE A 68 2.00 -3.01 0.57
N LEU A 69 0.93 -2.37 1.05
CA LEU A 69 0.05 -1.57 0.19
C LEU A 69 0.78 -0.38 -0.45
N GLY A 70 1.69 0.27 0.30
CA GLY A 70 2.60 1.27 -0.23
C GLY A 70 3.49 0.72 -1.35
N ALA A 71 4.04 -0.48 -1.18
CA ALA A 71 4.85 -1.15 -2.19
C ALA A 71 4.02 -1.51 -3.45
N VAL A 72 2.77 -1.96 -3.27
CA VAL A 72 1.82 -2.20 -4.36
C VAL A 72 1.53 -0.90 -5.12
N GLY A 73 1.29 0.20 -4.41
CA GLY A 73 1.12 1.53 -5.01
C GLY A 73 2.35 1.96 -5.80
N ALA A 74 3.55 1.72 -5.28
CA ALA A 74 4.80 2.02 -5.97
C ALA A 74 4.98 1.17 -7.25
N ALA A 75 4.66 -0.12 -7.19
CA ALA A 75 4.69 -1.00 -8.36
C ALA A 75 3.68 -0.55 -9.42
N ALA A 76 2.46 -0.17 -9.01
CA ALA A 76 1.44 0.35 -9.92
C ALA A 76 1.90 1.67 -10.58
N GLY A 77 2.46 2.61 -9.81
CA GLY A 77 3.00 3.86 -10.34
C GLY A 77 4.17 3.64 -11.31
N TYR A 78 5.04 2.68 -11.03
CA TYR A 78 6.10 2.25 -11.94
C TYR A 78 5.54 1.73 -13.28
N VAL A 79 4.57 0.80 -13.21
CA VAL A 79 3.92 0.20 -14.39
C VAL A 79 3.20 1.27 -15.21
N PHE A 80 2.44 2.15 -14.54
CA PHE A 80 1.72 3.24 -15.19
C PHE A 80 2.65 4.14 -16.00
N VAL A 81 3.72 4.67 -15.39
CA VAL A 81 4.67 5.53 -16.10
C VAL A 81 5.37 4.79 -17.24
N ARG A 82 5.64 3.49 -17.08
CA ARG A 82 6.24 2.67 -18.14
C ARG A 82 5.30 2.55 -19.35
N ILE A 83 4.00 2.34 -19.13
CA ILE A 83 2.98 2.28 -20.19
C ILE A 83 2.89 3.63 -20.89
N VAL A 84 2.68 4.71 -20.15
CA VAL A 84 2.56 6.08 -20.69
C VAL A 84 3.78 6.45 -21.53
N ARG A 85 4.98 6.15 -21.03
CA ARG A 85 6.21 6.41 -21.79
C ARG A 85 6.32 5.59 -23.05
N ARG A 86 5.88 4.32 -23.02
CA ARG A 86 5.90 3.46 -24.20
C ARG A 86 4.95 3.99 -25.26
N PHE A 87 3.76 4.42 -24.84
CA PHE A 87 2.76 5.03 -25.69
C PHE A 87 3.29 6.31 -26.38
N PHE A 88 3.83 7.27 -25.62
CA PHE A 88 4.39 8.49 -26.21
C PHE A 88 5.59 8.21 -27.13
N ARG A 89 6.39 7.19 -26.84
CA ARG A 89 7.49 6.81 -27.74
C ARG A 89 6.99 6.26 -29.07
N MET A 90 5.86 5.54 -29.11
CA MET A 90 5.29 5.09 -30.38
C MET A 90 4.71 6.25 -31.18
N LEU A 91 4.01 7.18 -30.51
CA LEU A 91 3.44 8.36 -31.16
C LEU A 91 4.49 9.31 -31.74
N LEU A 92 5.61 9.49 -31.04
CA LEU A 92 6.67 10.41 -31.43
C LEU A 92 7.76 9.74 -32.28
N SER A 93 7.65 8.43 -32.57
CA SER A 93 8.61 7.72 -33.42
C SER A 93 8.15 7.59 -34.88
N GLU A 94 7.08 8.29 -35.27
CA GLU A 94 6.72 8.48 -36.67
C GLU A 94 7.37 9.77 -37.21
N GLU A 95 8.70 9.72 -37.36
CA GLU A 95 9.50 10.46 -38.35
C GLU A 95 10.66 9.57 -38.82
#